data_AF-A0AAP2E1S6-F1
#
_entry.id   AF-A0AAP2E1S6-F1
#
_cell.length_a   1.000
_cell.length_b   1.000
_cell.length_c   1.000
_cell.angle_alpha   90.00
_cell.angle_beta   90.00
_cell.angle_gamma   90.00
#
_symmetry.space_group_name_H-M   'P 1'
#
loop_
_entity.id
_entity.type
_entity.pdbx_description
1 polymer ?
#
loop_
_entity_poly.entity_id
_entity_poly.type
_entity_poly.pdbx_seq_one_letter_code
_entity_poly.pdbx_strand_id
1 'polypeptide(L)' 'MNTSSKDNIYPIGTFVTAKINPSLPLVVHQYYQRIYYCAVVNDPGHKQFAYFERELTQS' A
#
# COMPACT_ATOMS: atom_id res chain seq x y z
N MET A 1 -7.08 18.48 -21.92
CA MET A 1 -7.01 17.04 -21.60
C MET A 1 -6.92 16.92 -20.09
N ASN A 2 -7.97 16.46 -19.40
CA ASN A 2 -7.96 16.32 -17.95
C ASN A 2 -7.20 15.04 -17.57
N THR A 3 -5.89 15.15 -17.35
CA THR A 3 -5.06 14.03 -16.88
C THR A 3 -5.24 13.86 -15.37
N SER A 4 -6.39 13.35 -14.94
CA SER A 4 -6.58 12.91 -13.55
C SER A 4 -6.02 11.50 -13.40
N SER A 5 -4.70 11.36 -13.53
CA SER A 5 -3.99 10.09 -13.38
C SER A 5 -3.89 9.71 -11.90
N LYS A 6 -5.03 9.37 -11.29
CA LYS A 6 -5.15 8.89 -9.89
C LYS A 6 -4.68 7.45 -9.72
N ASP A 7 -3.62 7.05 -10.42
CA ASP A 7 -3.17 5.67 -10.44
C ASP A 7 -2.45 5.26 -9.14
N ASN A 8 -1.78 6.24 -8.50
CA ASN A 8 -1.12 6.07 -7.20
C ASN A 8 -1.88 6.87 -6.12
N ILE A 9 -2.83 6.21 -5.47
CA ILE A 9 -3.66 6.78 -4.40
C ILE A 9 -2.91 6.79 -3.06
N TYR A 10 -2.04 5.81 -2.82
CA TYR A 10 -1.31 5.66 -1.56
C TYR A 10 0.21 5.88 -1.79
N PRO A 11 0.72 7.11 -1.62
CA PRO A 11 2.14 7.39 -1.81
C PRO A 11 3.03 6.59 -0.85
N ILE A 12 4.33 6.51 -1.17
CA ILE A 12 5.33 5.88 -0.30
C ILE A 12 5.32 6.55 1.07
N GLY A 13 5.35 5.75 2.14
CA GLY A 13 5.23 6.17 3.52
C GLY A 13 3.79 6.22 4.05
N THR A 14 2.77 6.03 3.19
CA THR A 14 1.38 5.95 3.66
C THR A 14 1.15 4.69 4.47
N PHE A 15 0.51 4.85 5.63
CA PHE A 15 0.03 3.74 6.45
C PHE A 15 -1.29 3.22 5.91
N VAL A 16 -1.35 1.91 5.70
CA VAL A 16 -2.50 1.21 5.14
C VAL A 16 -2.71 -0.11 5.87
N THR A 17 -3.89 -0.67 5.71
CA THR A 17 -4.19 -2.05 6.13
C THR A 17 -4.76 -2.82 4.96
N ALA A 18 -4.52 -4.13 4.93
CA ALA A 18 -5.16 -5.01 3.96
C ALA A 18 -6.58 -5.34 4.44
N LYS A 19 -7.59 -5.26 3.57
CA LYS A 19 -8.99 -5.57 3.92
C LYS A 19 -9.17 -6.97 4.47
N ILE A 20 -8.38 -7.93 3.99
CA ILE A 20 -8.42 -9.33 4.43
C ILE A 20 -7.83 -9.52 5.84
N ASN A 21 -6.93 -8.63 6.27
CA ASN A 21 -6.36 -8.64 7.61
C ASN A 21 -6.12 -7.20 8.12
N PRO A 22 -7.19 -6.52 8.58
CA PRO A 22 -7.09 -5.14 9.05
C PRO A 22 -6.23 -4.97 10.31
N SER A 23 -5.99 -6.07 11.05
CA SER A 23 -5.21 -6.06 12.28
C SER A 23 -3.69 -5.97 12.04
N LEU A 24 -3.24 -6.10 10.79
CA LEU A 24 -1.84 -5.98 10.42
C LEU A 24 -1.57 -4.59 9.81
N PRO A 25 -1.00 -3.64 10.57
CA PRO A 25 -0.64 -2.33 10.04
C PRO A 25 0.54 -2.45 9.07
N LEU A 26 0.41 -1.79 7.93
CA LEU A 26 1.41 -1.79 6.87
C LEU A 26 1.79 -0.35 6.49
N VAL A 27 2.95 -0.20 5.87
CA VAL A 27 3.42 1.05 5.26
C VAL A 27 3.81 0.79 3.81
N VAL A 28 3.39 1.67 2.89
CA VAL A 28 3.75 1.59 1.47
C VAL A 28 5.24 1.92 1.31
N HIS A 29 6.02 1.00 0.76
CA HIS A 29 7.44 1.21 0.46
C HIS A 29 7.67 1.51 -1.02
N GLN A 30 6.85 0.94 -1.90
CA GLN A 30 6.99 1.11 -3.34
C GLN A 30 5.64 0.96 -4.03
N TYR A 31 5.45 1.71 -5.11
CA TYR A 31 4.35 1.54 -6.04
C TYR A 31 4.94 1.30 -7.44
N TYR A 32 4.62 0.15 -8.03
CA TYR A 32 5.10 -0.21 -9.37
C TYR A 32 4.03 -1.01 -10.10
N GLN A 33 3.74 -0.63 -11.35
CA GLN A 33 2.75 -1.31 -12.21
C GLN A 33 1.39 -1.57 -11.51
N ARG A 34 0.84 -0.57 -10.80
CA ARG A 34 -0.43 -0.67 -10.06
C ARG A 34 -0.43 -1.63 -8.87
N ILE A 35 0.76 -2.03 -8.42
CA ILE A 35 0.96 -2.86 -7.24
C ILE A 35 1.65 -2.02 -6.17
N TYR A 36 1.06 -2.03 -4.98
CA TYR A 36 1.65 -1.46 -3.77
C TYR A 36 2.42 -2.55 -3.06
N TYR A 37 3.71 -2.31 -2.84
CA TYR A 37 4.57 -3.14 -2.02
C TYR A 37 4.65 -2.52 -0.64
N CYS A 38 4.07 -3.20 0.33
CA CYS A 38 3.92 -2.72 1.69
C CYS A 38 4.75 -3.56 2.65
N ALA A 39 5.32 -2.95 3.68
CA ALA A 39 6.01 -3.67 4.74
C ALA A 39 5.24 -3.51 6.06
N VAL A 40 5.46 -4.43 7.01
CA VAL A 40 4.88 -4.31 8.35
C VAL A 40 5.54 -3.15 9.07
N VAL A 41 4.75 -2.27 9.69
CA VAL A 41 5.27 -1.04 10.32
C VAL A 41 6.39 -1.30 11.33
N ASN A 42 6.29 -2.39 12.10
CA ASN A 42 7.28 -2.76 13.11
C ASN A 42 8.37 -3.72 12.61
N ASP A 43 8.30 -4.16 11.35
CA ASP A 43 9.28 -5.05 10.75
C ASP A 43 9.43 -4.78 9.24
N PRO A 44 10.00 -3.62 8.87
CA PRO A 44 10.13 -3.21 7.47
C PRO A 44 11.16 -4.04 6.68
N GLY A 45 11.97 -4.87 7.37
CA GLY A 45 13.07 -5.63 6.79
C GLY A 45 12.73 -7.09 6.46
N HIS A 46 11.71 -7.68 7.07
CA HIS A 46 11.44 -9.11 6.87
C HIS A 46 10.82 -9.47 5.53
N LYS A 47 9.69 -8.84 5.20
CA LYS A 47 8.85 -9.29 4.07
C LYS A 47 7.97 -8.16 3.58
N GLN A 48 8.01 -7.93 2.26
CA GLN A 48 7.06 -7.06 1.59
C GLN A 48 5.85 -7.86 1.11
N PHE A 49 4.69 -7.25 1.21
CA PHE A 49 3.41 -7.75 0.72
C PHE A 49 2.98 -6.94 -0.49
N ALA A 50 2.53 -7.62 -1.54
CA ALA A 50 2.03 -6.98 -2.75
C ALA A 50 0.50 -6.91 -2.68
N TYR A 51 -0.06 -5.72 -2.90
CA TYR A 51 -1.50 -5.49 -2.90
C TYR A 51 -1.93 -4.62 -4.09
N PHE A 52 -3.12 -4.88 -4.59
CA PHE A 52 -3.84 -3.94 -5.44
C PHE A 52 -4.51 -2.86 -4.58
N GLU A 53 -4.75 -1.69 -5.18
CA GLU A 53 -5.46 -0.56 -4.54
C GLU A 53 -6.75 -1.00 -3.82
N ARG A 54 -7.58 -1.80 -4.50
CA ARG A 54 -8.88 -2.26 -3.99
C ARG A 54 -8.80 -3.16 -2.76
N GLU A 55 -7.62 -3.72 -2.47
CA GLU A 55 -7.38 -4.59 -1.33
C GLU A 55 -6.91 -3.80 -0.10
N LEU A 56 -6.52 -2.54 -0.29
CA LEU A 56 -6.03 -1.67 0.77
C LEU A 56 -7.13 -0.73 1.26
N THR A 57 -6.97 -0.32 2.52
CA THR A 57 -7.73 0.75 3.15
C THR A 57 -6.76 1.64 3.89
N GLN A 58 -6.91 2.96 3.72
CA GLN A 58 -6.16 3.91 4.53
C GLN A 58 -6.76 3.92 5.94
N SER A 59 -5.92 3.69 6.94
CA SER A 59 -6.29 3.68 8.37
C SER A 59 -6.06 5.05 8.99
#